data_AF-A0A658NPV4-F1
#
_entry.id   AF-A0A658NPV4-F1
#
_cell.length_a   1.000
_cell.length_b   1.000
_cell.length_c   1.000
_cell.angle_alpha   90.00
_cell.angle_beta   90.00
_cell.angle_gamma   90.00
#
_symmetry.space_group_name_H-M   'P 1'
#
loop_
_entity.id
_entity.type
_entity.pdbx_description
1 polymer ?
#
loop_
_entity_poly.entity_id
_entity_poly.type
_entity_poly.pdbx_seq_one_letter_code
_entity_poly.pdbx_strand_id
1 'polypeptide(L)'
;QFVPLVGALWKEMDEGGFSVVLRHTLPRFNGKLFKAPDVLPLTRDQIDLLRAASRADWTQVEPAIFGTLLERALDPAERHSLGAHYTPRPYV
;
A
#
# COMPACT_ATOMS: atom_id res chain seq x y z
N GLN A 1 16.54 1.92 -11.19
CA GLN A 1 15.41 2.76 -11.62
C GLN A 1 14.16 2.26 -10.91
N PHE A 2 13.73 2.86 -9.80
CA PHE A 2 12.59 2.35 -9.00
C PHE A 2 11.27 2.96 -9.47
N VAL A 3 11.18 4.29 -9.43
CA VAL A 3 9.98 5.07 -9.77
C VAL A 3 9.34 4.68 -11.11
N PRO A 4 10.06 4.66 -12.26
CA PRO A 4 9.43 4.34 -13.54
C PRO A 4 8.94 2.89 -13.63
N LEU A 5 9.62 1.93 -12.98
CA LEU A 5 9.21 0.52 -13.01
C LEU A 5 7.95 0.28 -12.19
N VAL A 6 7.86 0.89 -11.01
CA VAL A 6 6.67 0.79 -10.16
C VAL A 6 5.50 1.55 -10.78
N GLY A 7 5.74 2.70 -11.41
CA GLY A 7 4.70 3.47 -12.09
C GLY A 7 4.06 2.69 -13.25
N ALA A 8 4.88 2.04 -14.08
CA ALA A 8 4.38 1.13 -15.11
C ALA A 8 3.60 -0.03 -14.48
N LEU A 9 4.16 -0.71 -13.47
CA LEU A 9 3.44 -1.80 -12.80
C LEU A 9 2.06 -1.39 -12.27
N TRP A 10 1.96 -0.24 -11.61
CA TRP A 10 0.69 0.25 -11.05
C TRP A 10 -0.33 0.63 -12.12
N LYS A 11 0.10 1.21 -13.24
CA LYS A 11 -0.78 1.48 -14.38
C LYS A 11 -1.37 0.17 -14.91
N GLU A 12 -0.53 -0.83 -15.13
CA GLU A 12 -0.98 -2.15 -15.57
C GLU A 12 -1.89 -2.85 -14.53
N MET A 13 -1.74 -2.55 -13.23
CA MET A 13 -2.68 -3.03 -12.21
C MET A 13 -4.07 -2.37 -12.31
N ASP A 14 -4.19 -1.09 -12.69
CA ASP A 14 -5.50 -0.42 -12.89
C ASP A 14 -6.22 -0.86 -14.17
N GLU A 15 -5.46 -1.10 -15.24
CA GLU A 15 -6.00 -1.44 -16.56
C GLU A 15 -6.17 -2.97 -16.73
N GLY A 16 -5.30 -3.76 -16.09
CA GLY A 16 -5.09 -5.18 -16.39
C GLY A 16 -4.28 -5.38 -17.68
N GLY A 17 -3.82 -6.62 -17.92
CA GLY A 17 -3.06 -6.97 -19.14
C GLY A 17 -1.62 -7.37 -18.87
N PHE A 18 -0.77 -7.38 -19.91
CA PHE A 18 0.58 -7.89 -19.79
C PHE A 18 1.55 -6.85 -19.20
N SER A 19 2.08 -7.11 -18.01
CA SER A 19 3.11 -6.29 -17.38
C SER A 19 4.49 -6.67 -17.93
N VAL A 20 5.16 -5.72 -18.58
CA VAL A 20 6.55 -5.89 -19.05
C VAL A 20 7.52 -5.97 -17.86
N VAL A 21 7.21 -5.28 -16.77
CA VAL A 21 8.02 -5.24 -15.55
C VAL A 21 8.08 -6.61 -14.89
N LEU A 22 6.94 -7.29 -14.75
CA LEU A 22 6.85 -8.62 -14.15
C LEU A 22 6.92 -9.76 -15.16
N ARG A 23 6.86 -9.46 -16.46
CA ARG A 23 6.73 -10.43 -17.55
C ARG A 23 5.59 -11.40 -17.33
N HIS A 24 4.44 -10.88 -16.88
CA HIS A 24 3.28 -11.67 -16.50
C HIS A 24 1.99 -10.92 -16.82
N THR A 25 0.94 -11.66 -17.16
CA THR A 25 -0.40 -11.08 -17.34
C THR A 25 -1.04 -10.83 -15.98
N LEU A 26 -1.35 -9.58 -15.69
CA LEU A 26 -2.00 -9.16 -14.45
C LEU A 26 -3.52 -9.06 -14.65
N PRO A 27 -4.32 -9.48 -13.66
CA PRO A 27 -5.72 -9.14 -13.64
C PRO A 27 -5.86 -7.63 -13.45
N ARG A 28 -7.02 -7.09 -13.84
CA ARG A 28 -7.39 -5.72 -13.49
C ARG A 28 -7.76 -5.64 -12.01
N PHE A 29 -7.06 -4.81 -11.26
CA PHE A 29 -7.35 -4.54 -9.85
C PHE A 29 -8.42 -3.44 -9.78
N ASN A 30 -9.58 -3.78 -9.24
CA ASN A 30 -10.67 -2.82 -9.04
C ASN A 30 -10.40 -1.89 -7.86
N GLY A 31 -11.30 -0.91 -7.67
CA GLY A 31 -11.15 0.11 -6.65
C GLY A 31 -10.19 1.20 -7.13
N LYS A 32 -10.40 2.43 -6.66
CA LYS A 32 -9.69 3.61 -7.19
C LYS A 32 -8.21 3.68 -6.78
N LEU A 33 -7.66 2.60 -6.21
CA LEU A 33 -6.32 2.57 -5.60
C LEU A 33 -5.21 2.91 -6.60
N PHE A 34 -5.29 2.39 -7.83
CA PHE A 34 -4.27 2.61 -8.86
C PHE A 34 -4.69 3.61 -9.94
N LYS A 35 -5.79 4.36 -9.74
CA LYS A 35 -6.31 5.31 -10.73
C LYS A 35 -5.42 6.54 -10.94
N ALA A 36 -4.68 6.93 -9.91
CA ALA A 36 -3.76 8.07 -9.94
C ALA A 36 -2.47 7.68 -9.19
N PRO A 37 -1.62 6.84 -9.80
CA PRO A 37 -0.43 6.32 -9.14
C PRO A 37 0.59 7.46 -8.93
N ASP A 38 0.85 7.83 -7.68
CA ASP A 38 1.97 8.70 -7.30
C ASP A 38 3.08 7.86 -6.66
N VAL A 39 4.12 7.59 -7.42
CA VAL A 39 5.22 6.73 -6.97
C VAL A 39 6.27 7.55 -6.28
N LEU A 40 6.36 7.40 -4.96
CA LEU A 40 7.35 8.09 -4.16
C LEU A 40 8.78 7.63 -4.52
N PRO A 41 9.73 8.57 -4.69
CA PRO A 41 11.14 8.22 -4.84
C PRO A 41 11.68 7.70 -3.51
N LEU A 42 11.95 6.41 -3.44
CA LEU A 42 12.47 5.77 -2.24
C LEU A 42 14.00 5.69 -2.25
N THR A 43 14.59 5.83 -1.07
CA THR A 43 16.00 5.54 -0.84
C THR A 43 16.24 4.04 -0.83
N ARG A 44 17.51 3.64 -0.93
CA ARG A 44 17.91 2.23 -0.86
C ARG A 44 17.43 1.58 0.44
N ASP A 45 17.59 2.25 1.57
CA ASP A 45 17.22 1.71 2.88
C ASP A 45 15.70 1.54 3.01
N GLN A 46 14.91 2.46 2.45
CA GLN A 46 13.46 2.33 2.39
C GLN A 46 13.02 1.15 1.53
N ILE A 47 13.70 0.91 0.40
CA ILE A 47 13.45 -0.27 -0.44
C ILE A 47 13.80 -1.56 0.32
N ASP A 48 14.90 -1.57 1.09
CA ASP A 48 15.29 -2.72 1.90
C ASP A 48 14.24 -3.02 2.99
N LEU A 49 13.62 -1.98 3.59
CA LEU A 49 12.48 -2.13 4.51
C LEU A 49 11.25 -2.73 3.83
N LEU A 50 10.87 -2.24 2.65
CA LEU A 50 9.76 -2.82 1.88
C LEU A 50 10.01 -4.28 1.54
N ARG A 51 11.25 -4.62 1.15
CA ARG A 51 11.66 -6.00 0.88
C ARG A 51 11.62 -6.88 2.13
N ALA A 52 11.88 -6.31 3.31
CA ALA A 52 11.72 -7.02 4.57
C ALA A 52 10.25 -7.29 4.88
N ALA A 53 9.40 -6.27 4.77
CA ALA A 53 7.96 -6.38 4.97
C ALA A 53 7.30 -7.37 3.99
N SER A 54 7.76 -7.43 2.73
CA SER A 54 7.22 -8.34 1.72
C SER A 54 7.47 -9.83 2.01
N ARG A 55 8.32 -10.17 2.98
CA ARG A 55 8.58 -11.56 3.41
C ARG A 55 7.59 -12.05 4.48
N ALA A 56 6.82 -11.14 5.09
CA ALA A 56 5.78 -11.53 6.03
C ALA A 56 4.60 -12.21 5.30
N ASP A 57 3.86 -13.03 6.03
CA ASP A 57 2.61 -13.61 5.53
C ASP A 57 1.47 -12.58 5.68
N TRP A 58 0.96 -12.10 4.55
CA TRP A 58 -0.13 -11.13 4.47
C TRP A 58 -1.51 -11.80 4.25
N THR A 59 -1.63 -13.12 4.40
CA THR A 59 -2.92 -13.81 4.22
C THR A 59 -3.89 -13.60 5.38
N GLN A 60 -3.38 -13.35 6.58
CA GLN A 60 -4.16 -13.17 7.82
C GLN A 60 -3.85 -11.83 8.49
N VAL A 61 -3.92 -10.74 7.73
CA VAL A 61 -3.72 -9.40 8.31
C VAL A 61 -4.85 -9.11 9.30
N GLU A 62 -4.53 -9.15 10.58
CA GLU A 62 -5.46 -8.75 11.63
C GLU A 62 -5.84 -7.27 11.44
N PRO A 63 -7.14 -6.91 11.46
CA PRO A 63 -7.56 -5.52 11.26
C PRO A 63 -6.92 -4.49 12.20
N ALA A 64 -6.48 -4.92 13.40
CA ALA A 64 -5.76 -4.08 14.36
C ALA A 64 -4.40 -3.59 13.84
N ILE A 65 -3.78 -4.31 12.91
CA ILE A 65 -2.56 -3.88 12.21
C ILE A 65 -2.85 -2.61 11.39
N PHE A 66 -4.01 -2.52 10.73
CA PHE A 66 -4.40 -1.32 10.00
C PHE A 66 -4.72 -0.15 10.92
N GLY A 67 -5.35 -0.40 12.06
CA GLY A 67 -5.62 0.64 13.08
C GLY A 67 -4.33 1.28 13.59
N THR A 68 -3.37 0.43 13.99
CA THR A 68 -2.06 0.91 14.47
C THR A 68 -1.22 1.57 13.38
N LEU A 69 -1.28 1.10 12.13
CA LEU A 69 -0.61 1.76 11.00
C LEU A 69 -1.21 3.13 10.69
N LEU A 70 -2.54 3.25 10.65
CA LEU A 70 -3.23 4.51 10.39
C LEU A 70 -2.93 5.54 11.49
N GLU A 71 -3.03 5.13 12.76
CA GLU A 71 -2.74 6.00 13.89
C GLU A 71 -1.29 6.52 13.87
N ARG A 72 -0.32 5.68 13.49
CA ARG A 72 1.08 6.08 13.37
C ARG A 72 1.40 6.90 12.12
N ALA A 73 0.60 6.77 11.06
CA ALA A 73 0.77 7.53 9.83
C ALA A 73 0.18 8.95 9.91
N LEU A 74 -0.75 9.21 10.84
CA LEU A 74 -1.32 10.53 11.09
C LEU A 74 -0.40 11.39 11.99
N ASP A 75 -0.30 12.68 11.66
CA ASP A 75 0.31 13.68 12.54
C ASP A 75 -0.40 13.65 13.90
N PRO A 76 0.32 13.59 15.03
CA PRO A 76 -0.28 13.65 16.37
C PRO A 76 -1.29 14.78 16.56
N ALA A 77 -1.13 15.92 15.89
CA ALA A 77 -2.04 17.06 15.94
C ALA A 77 -3.34 16.83 15.13
N GLU A 78 -3.26 16.16 13.97
CA GLU A 78 -4.43 15.80 13.14
C GLU A 78 -5.27 14.69 13.76
N ARG A 79 -4.65 13.83 14.57
CA ARG A 79 -5.28 12.68 15.23
C ARG A 79 -6.48 13.06 16.11
N HIS A 80 -6.42 14.22 16.78
CA HIS A 80 -7.51 14.70 17.65
C HIS A 80 -8.66 15.33 16.86
N SER A 81 -8.39 15.97 15.72
CA SER A 81 -9.39 16.68 14.93
C SER A 81 -10.29 15.74 14.09
N LEU A 82 -9.80 14.54 13.76
CA LEU A 82 -10.49 13.61 12.85
C LEU A 82 -11.30 12.51 13.57
N GLY A 83 -11.20 12.41 14.90
CA GLY A 83 -11.82 11.30 15.64
C GLY A 83 -11.34 9.92 15.20
N ALA A 84 -10.14 9.85 14.59
CA ALA A 84 -9.58 8.66 13.96
C ALA A 84 -8.97 7.69 14.99
N HIS A 85 -9.81 7.25 15.93
CA HIS A 85 -9.50 6.15 16.82
C HIS A 85 -9.97 4.85 16.18
N TYR A 86 -9.09 3.86 16.11
CA TYR A 86 -9.49 2.52 15.68
C TYR A 86 -10.55 1.94 16.64
N THR A 87 -11.70 1.51 16.11
CA THR A 87 -12.72 0.79 16.90
C THR A 87 -12.42 -0.71 16.88
N PRO A 88 -12.13 -1.34 18.03
CA PRO A 88 -11.86 -2.78 18.10
C PRO A 88 -13.10 -3.62 17.76
N ARG A 89 -12.86 -4.81 17.20
CA ARG A 89 -13.89 -5.78 16.77
C ARG A 89 -15.00 -6.18 17.78
N PRO A 90 -14.87 -6.14 19.11
CA PRO A 90 -16.01 -6.43 20.00
C PRO A 90 -17.18 -5.44 19.89
N TYR A 91 -17.04 -4.35 19.13
CA TYR A 91 -18.05 -3.30 18.99
C TYR A 91 -18.56 -3.10 17.55
N VAL A 92 -18.35 -4.08 16.65
CA VAL A 92 -18.87 -4.10 15.27
C VAL A 92 -19.79 -5.30 15.06
#